data_AF-J9GIL3-F1
#
_entry.id   AF-J9GIL3-F1
#
_cell.length_a   1.000
_cell.length_b   1.000
_cell.length_c   1.000
_cell.angle_alpha   90.00
_cell.angle_beta   90.00
_cell.angle_gamma   90.00
#
_symmetry.space_group_name_H-M   'P 1'
#
loop_
_entity.id
_entity.type
_entity.pdbx_description
1 polymer ?
#
loop_
_entity_poly.entity_id
_entity_poly.type
_entity_poly.pdbx_seq_one_letter_code
_entity_poly.pdbx_strand_id
1 'polypeptide(L)' 'MEITPQTMAFIEAHANDDPRALALQAAKYPEVDMPLAVRQLAARQLAARKIPSWHRTAGLWYPC' A
#
# COMPACT_ATOMS: atom_id res chain seq x y z
N MET A 1 -8.41 -3.88 -13.38
CA MET A 1 -7.14 -3.53 -12.68
C MET A 1 -6.64 -4.82 -12.08
N GLU A 2 -5.59 -5.42 -12.64
CA GLU A 2 -5.00 -6.65 -12.11
C GLU A 2 -3.83 -6.27 -11.21
N ILE A 3 -3.96 -6.54 -9.90
CA ILE A 3 -2.82 -6.44 -8.98
C ILE A 3 -2.09 -7.78 -9.05
N THR A 4 -0.78 -7.75 -9.32
CA THR A 4 0.02 -8.97 -9.29
C THR A 4 0.14 -9.49 -7.85
N PRO A 5 0.23 -10.82 -7.64
CA PRO A 5 0.37 -11.39 -6.30
C PRO A 5 1.56 -10.80 -5.52
N GLN A 6 2.65 -10.47 -6.22
CA GLN A 6 3.83 -9.81 -5.66
C GLN A 6 3.53 -8.41 -5.14
N THR A 7 2.76 -7.63 -5.90
CA THR A 7 2.33 -6.29 -5.49
C THR A 7 1.39 -6.36 -4.29
N MET A 8 0.50 -7.36 -4.24
CA MET A 8 -0.40 -7.54 -3.09
C MET A 8 0.36 -7.92 -1.82
N ALA A 9 1.29 -8.88 -1.92
CA ALA A 9 2.16 -9.27 -0.81
C ALA A 9 3.02 -8.10 -0.31
N PHE A 10 3.51 -7.25 -1.24
CA PHE A 10 4.27 -6.05 -0.89
C PHE A 10 3.41 -5.04 -0.11
N ILE A 11 2.17 -4.77 -0.57
CA ILE A 11 1.25 -3.85 0.13
C ILE A 11 0.92 -4.36 1.54
N GLU A 12 0.74 -5.66 1.72
CA GLU A 12 0.44 -6.25 3.03
C GLU A 12 1.66 -6.21 3.97
N ALA A 13 2.85 -6.58 3.47
CA ALA A 13 4.09 -6.56 4.24
C ALA A 13 4.48 -5.14 4.68
N HIS A 14 4.21 -4.14 3.83
CA HIS A 14 4.60 -2.75 4.04
C HIS A 14 3.42 -1.85 4.44
N ALA A 15 2.32 -2.43 4.94
CA ALA A 15 1.08 -1.70 5.29
C ALA A 15 1.26 -0.52 6.26
N ASN A 16 2.30 -0.59 7.11
CA ASN A 16 2.61 0.42 8.13
C ASN A 16 3.84 1.28 7.79
N ASP A 17 4.52 0.99 6.68
CA ASP A 17 5.72 1.71 6.25
C ASP A 17 5.37 2.99 5.50
N ASP A 18 6.33 3.92 5.39
CA ASP A 18 6.14 5.16 4.64
C ASP A 18 6.13 4.89 3.12
N PRO A 19 5.01 5.13 2.40
CA PRO A 19 4.90 4.91 0.96
C PRO A 19 5.95 5.70 0.17
N ARG A 20 6.36 6.87 0.67
CA ARG A 20 7.40 7.70 0.02
C ARG A 20 8.77 7.04 0.10
N ALA A 21 9.09 6.44 1.25
CA ALA A 21 10.34 5.70 1.41
C ALA A 21 10.37 4.45 0.53
N LEU A 22 9.23 3.76 0.36
CA LEU A 22 9.11 2.59 -0.50
C LEU A 22 9.22 2.94 -1.98
N ALA A 23 8.67 4.09 -2.40
CA ALA A 23 8.81 4.59 -3.77
C ALA A 23 10.28 4.77 -4.18
N LEU A 24 11.14 5.21 -3.25
CA LEU A 24 12.59 5.32 -3.49
C LEU A 24 13.29 3.96 -3.61
N GLN A 25 12.66 2.90 -3.11
CA GLN A 25 13.17 1.53 -3.17
C GLN A 25 12.60 0.73 -4.36
N ALA A 26 11.89 1.38 -5.30
CA ALA A 26 11.32 0.75 -6.50
C ALA A 26 12.32 -0.16 -7.24
N ALA A 27 13.57 0.28 -7.37
CA ALA A 27 14.62 -0.46 -8.05
C ALA A 27 14.99 -1.80 -7.39
N LYS A 28 14.68 -2.00 -6.10
CA LYS A 28 14.90 -3.28 -5.38
C LYS A 28 13.82 -4.31 -5.68
N TYR A 29 12.66 -3.89 -6.17
CA TYR A 29 11.49 -4.74 -6.39
C TYR A 29 10.98 -4.56 -7.83
N PRO A 30 11.73 -5.02 -8.85
CA PRO A 30 11.36 -4.83 -10.26
C PRO A 30 10.06 -5.55 -10.66
N GLU A 31 9.63 -6.54 -9.88
CA GLU A 31 8.41 -7.33 -10.12
C GLU A 31 7.16 -6.75 -9.43
N VAL A 32 7.35 -5.73 -8.58
CA VAL A 32 6.26 -5.03 -7.89
C VAL A 32 5.87 -3.80 -8.70
N ASP A 33 4.57 -3.62 -8.93
CA ASP A 33 4.05 -2.35 -9.46
C ASP A 33 4.12 -1.30 -8.33
N MET A 34 5.29 -0.68 -8.20
CA MET A 34 5.57 0.28 -7.13
C MET A 34 4.62 1.49 -7.16
N PRO A 35 4.29 2.09 -8.32
CA PRO A 35 3.27 3.14 -8.39
C PRO A 35 1.92 2.71 -7.81
N LEU A 36 1.47 1.49 -8.10
CA LEU A 36 0.20 0.98 -7.61
C LEU A 36 0.26 0.65 -6.11
N ALA A 37 1.35 0.03 -5.64
CA ALA A 37 1.56 -0.30 -4.24
C ALA A 37 1.59 0.95 -3.35
N VAL A 38 2.38 1.95 -3.73
CA VAL A 38 2.53 3.22 -3.00
C VAL A 38 1.21 3.98 -2.93
N ARG A 39 0.41 3.97 -4.01
CA ARG A 39 -0.93 4.57 -4.01
C ARG A 39 -1.87 3.89 -3.01
N GLN A 40 -1.89 2.56 -2.97
CA GLN A 40 -2.74 1.84 -2.01
C GLN A 40 -2.31 2.08 -0.56
N LEU A 41 -1.01 2.07 -0.28
CA LEU A 41 -0.49 2.38 1.04
C LEU A 41 -0.84 3.82 1.47
N ALA A 42 -0.69 4.80 0.58
CA ALA A 42 -1.07 6.18 0.85
C ALA A 42 -2.58 6.34 1.09
N ALA A 43 -3.42 5.66 0.31
CA ALA A 43 -4.88 5.66 0.49
C ALA A 43 -5.26 5.09 1.86
N ARG A 44 -4.65 3.97 2.26
CA ARG A 44 -4.83 3.34 3.58
C ARG A 44 -4.44 4.26 4.72
N GLN A 45 -3.30 4.95 4.62
CA GLN A 45 -2.86 5.92 5.63
C GLN A 45 -3.78 7.14 5.71
N LEU A 46 -4.24 7.65 4.56
CA LEU A 46 -5.17 8.77 4.51
C LEU A 46 -6.50 8.39 5.16
N ALA A 47 -6.99 7.18 4.89
CA ALA A 47 -8.19 6.67 5.52
C ALA A 47 -8.03 6.44 7.02
N ALA A 48 -6.89 5.93 7.47
CA ALA A 48 -6.57 5.83 8.90
C ALA A 48 -6.57 7.19 9.60
N ARG A 49 -6.13 8.27 8.93
CA ARG A 49 -6.18 9.64 9.46
C ARG A 49 -7.59 10.23 9.48
N LYS A 50 -8.36 10.03 8.40
CA LYS A 50 -9.72 10.59 8.27
C LYS A 50 -10.76 9.83 9.08
N ILE A 51 -10.58 8.52 9.24
CA ILE A 51 -11.48 7.60 9.93
C ILE A 51 -10.63 6.68 10.81
N PRO A 52 -10.24 7.14 12.02
CA PRO A 52 -9.34 6.37 12.89
C PRO A 52 -9.90 5.02 13.35
N SER A 53 -11.22 4.79 13.25
CA SER A 53 -11.83 3.48 13.48
C SER A 53 -11.48 2.42 12.43
N TRP A 54 -10.94 2.80 11.26
CA TRP A 54 -10.53 1.87 10.19
C TRP A 54 -9.07 1.42 10.28
N HIS A 55 -8.24 2.12 11.05
CA HIS A 55 -6.83 1.79 11.30
C HIS A 55 -6.66 0.37 11.89
N ARG A 56 -7.66 -0.15 12.62
CA ARG A 56 -7.56 -1.41 13.36
C ARG A 56 -7.97 -2.65 12.56
N THR A 57 -8.44 -2.49 11.32
CA THR A 57 -8.96 -3.61 10.51
C THR A 57 -7.96 -3.96 9.40
N ALA A 58 -7.27 -5.10 9.56
CA ALA A 58 -6.51 -5.70 8.47
C ALA A 58 -7.46 -6.23 7.38
N GLY A 59 -7.13 -6.04 6.11
CA GLY A 59 -7.93 -6.51 4.97
C GLY A 59 -8.90 -5.49 4.36
N LEU A 60 -8.89 -4.22 4.80
CA LEU A 60 -9.73 -3.19 4.19
C LEU A 60 -9.14 -2.74 2.84
N TRP A 61 -9.88 -2.99 1.77
CA TRP A 61 -9.61 -2.45 0.44
C TRP A 61 -10.26 -1.08 0.28
N TYR A 62 -9.44 -0.08 -0.06
CA TYR A 62 -9.91 1.28 -0.29
C TYR A 62 -10.24 1.45 -1.77
N PRO A 63 -11.51 1.76 -2.12
CA PRO A 63 -11.85 2.08 -3.50
C PRO A 63 -11.16 3.39 -3.88
N CYS A 64 -10.44 3.33 -5.00
CA CYS A 64 -9.71 4.43 -5.62
C CYS A 64 -10.67 5.49 -6.20
#